data_AF-M0GSR5-F1
#
_entry.id   AF-M0GSR5-F1
#
_cell.length_a   1.000
_cell.length_b   1.000
_cell.length_c   1.000
_cell.angle_alpha   90.00
_cell.angle_beta   90.00
_cell.angle_gamma   90.00
#
_symmetry.space_group_name_H-M   'P 1'
#
loop_
_entity.id
_entity.type
_entity.pdbx_description
1 polymer ?
#
loop_
_entity_poly.entity_id
_entity_poly.type
_entity_poly.pdbx_seq_one_letter_code
_entity_poly.pdbx_strand_id
1 'polypeptide(L)' 'MTEYTTVSIPKELAARVDDTIEGTTFSSTSDLVRFLLRSIVIQHERSGGDLSEAEFQEIAEQLTDLGYLR' A
#
# COMPACT_ATOMS: atom_id res chain seq x y z
N MET A 1 -5.06 -3.56 24.30
CA MET A 1 -5.20 -2.41 23.38
C MET A 1 -4.30 -2.70 22.19
N THR A 2 -4.77 -2.51 20.97
CA THR A 2 -3.91 -2.70 19.79
C THR A 2 -2.90 -1.56 19.73
N GLU A 3 -1.62 -1.88 19.64
CA GLU A 3 -0.57 -0.89 19.45
C GLU A 3 -0.52 -0.46 17.99
N TYR A 4 -0.36 0.84 17.75
CA TYR A 4 -0.34 1.42 16.43
C TYR A 4 0.98 2.16 16.20
N THR A 5 1.47 2.10 14.97
CA THR A 5 2.61 2.89 14.49
C THR A 5 2.16 3.82 13.38
N THR A 6 2.97 4.83 13.07
CA THR A 6 2.69 5.83 12.04
C THR A 6 3.58 5.58 10.82
N VAL A 7 3.02 5.68 9.62
CA VAL A 7 3.75 5.60 8.36
C VAL A 7 3.77 6.99 7.73
N SER A 8 4.96 7.47 7.36
CA SER A 8 5.09 8.74 6.65
C SER A 8 4.91 8.52 5.15
N ILE A 9 4.07 9.34 4.52
CA ILE A 9 3.89 9.36 3.07
C ILE A 9 4.02 10.80 2.56
N PRO A 10 4.52 11.00 1.32
CA PRO A 10 4.49 12.29 0.65
C PRO A 10 3.07 12.88 0.64
N LYS A 11 2.97 14.18 0.95
CA LYS A 11 1.68 14.89 0.99
C LYS A 11 0.96 14.86 -0.36
N GLU A 12 1.70 14.92 -1.46
CA GLU A 12 1.12 14.85 -2.80
C GLU A 12 0.48 13.49 -3.08
N LEU A 13 1.09 12.39 -2.65
CA LEU A 13 0.46 11.07 -2.76
C LEU A 13 -0.78 11.01 -1.87
N ALA A 14 -0.68 11.46 -0.61
CA ALA A 14 -1.81 11.45 0.29
C ALA A 14 -3.02 12.17 -0.32
N ALA A 15 -2.82 13.34 -0.94
CA ALA A 15 -3.87 14.09 -1.60
C ALA A 15 -4.48 13.33 -2.79
N ARG A 16 -3.64 12.78 -3.69
CA ARG A 16 -4.14 11.99 -4.83
C ARG A 16 -4.93 10.76 -4.40
N VAL A 17 -4.50 10.11 -3.32
CA VAL A 17 -5.19 8.96 -2.76
C VAL A 17 -6.53 9.38 -2.15
N ASP A 18 -6.58 10.51 -1.44
CA ASP A 18 -7.82 11.05 -0.85
C ASP A 18 -8.88 11.31 -1.93
N ASP A 19 -8.49 11.94 -3.05
CA ASP A 19 -9.37 12.15 -4.21
C ASP A 19 -9.85 10.82 -4.82
N THR A 20 -8.97 9.81 -4.84
CA THR A 20 -9.27 8.49 -5.45
C THR A 20 -10.23 7.66 -4.60
N ILE A 21 -10.19 7.81 -3.27
CA ILE A 21 -11.07 7.06 -2.36
C ILE A 21 -12.45 7.69 -2.21
N GLU A 22 -12.68 8.88 -2.78
CA GLU A 22 -13.98 9.52 -2.79
C GLU A 22 -15.02 8.62 -3.51
N GLY A 23 -16.10 8.28 -2.81
CA GLY A 23 -17.12 7.34 -3.32
C GLY A 23 -16.81 5.85 -3.13
N THR A 24 -15.69 5.51 -2.49
CA THR A 24 -15.37 4.14 -2.07
C THR A 24 -15.82 3.86 -0.64
N THR A 25 -15.63 2.62 -0.16
CA THR A 25 -15.91 2.24 1.24
C THR A 25 -14.81 2.67 2.21
N PHE A 26 -13.70 3.22 1.73
CA PHE A 26 -12.57 3.60 2.58
C PHE A 26 -12.84 4.93 3.29
N SER A 27 -12.57 4.95 4.59
CA SER A 27 -12.83 6.11 5.44
C SER A 27 -11.69 7.13 5.46
N SER A 28 -10.49 6.73 5.04
CA SER A 28 -9.30 7.59 4.96
C SER A 28 -8.19 6.94 4.15
N THR A 29 -7.20 7.74 3.76
CA THR A 29 -5.94 7.25 3.18
C THR A 29 -5.28 6.15 4.05
N SER A 30 -5.28 6.31 5.37
CA SER A 30 -4.71 5.33 6.30
C SER A 30 -5.46 4.01 6.31
N ASP A 31 -6.78 4.03 6.09
CA ASP A 31 -7.63 2.85 6.02
C ASP A 31 -7.33 2.02 4.77
N LEU A 32 -7.21 2.69 3.61
CA LEU A 32 -6.76 2.07 2.37
C LEU A 32 -5.35 1.47 2.52
N VAL A 33 -4.38 2.24 3.03
CA VAL A 33 -3.00 1.77 3.18
C VAL A 33 -2.94 0.56 4.12
N ARG A 34 -3.69 0.57 5.23
CA ARG A 34 -3.81 -0.59 6.12
C ARG A 34 -4.39 -1.81 5.40
N PHE A 35 -5.44 -1.63 4.58
CA PHE A 35 -6.05 -2.71 3.81
C PHE A 35 -5.06 -3.32 2.81
N LEU A 36 -4.35 -2.49 2.05
CA LEU A 36 -3.35 -2.91 1.07
C LEU A 36 -2.21 -3.68 1.74
N LEU A 37 -1.64 -3.14 2.83
CA LEU A 37 -0.58 -3.82 3.59
C LEU A 37 -1.05 -5.17 4.13
N ARG A 38 -2.27 -5.25 4.67
CA ARG A 38 -2.84 -6.52 5.15
C ARG A 38 -3.01 -7.52 4.01
N SER A 39 -3.48 -7.08 2.84
CA SER A 39 -3.63 -7.93 1.66
C SER A 39 -2.30 -8.53 1.23
N ILE A 40 -1.25 -7.70 1.14
CA ILE A 40 0.10 -8.14 0.77
C ILE A 40 0.63 -9.15 1.79
N VAL A 41 0.54 -8.86 3.09
CA VAL A 41 1.02 -9.77 4.14
C VAL A 41 0.27 -11.10 4.12
N ILE A 42 -1.05 -11.10 3.98
CA ILE A 42 -1.85 -12.34 3.93
C ILE A 42 -1.49 -13.19 2.70
N GLN A 43 -1.30 -12.56 1.54
CA GLN A 43 -0.87 -13.27 0.33
C GLN A 43 0.51 -13.87 0.52
N HIS A 44 1.44 -13.11 1.10
CA HIS A 44 2.79 -13.57 1.41
C HIS A 44 2.81 -14.76 2.40
N GLU A 45 2.02 -14.69 3.47
CA GLU A 45 1.88 -15.79 4.44
C GLU A 45 1.30 -17.06 3.79
N ARG A 46 0.38 -16.91 2.83
CA ARG A 46 -0.21 -18.04 2.09
C ARG A 46 0.73 -18.66 1.06
N SER A 47 1.60 -17.86 0.45
CA SER A 47 2.57 -18.29 -0.56
C SER A 47 3.86 -18.89 0.04
N GLY A 48 4.02 -18.90 1.37
CA GLY A 48 5.17 -19.50 2.03
C GLY A 48 6.31 -18.54 2.35
N GLY A 49 6.07 -17.22 2.27
CA GLY A 49 7.00 -16.23 2.82
C GLY A 49 8.06 -15.68 1.87
N ASP A 50 7.99 -15.99 0.57
CA ASP A 50 8.81 -15.34 -0.44
C ASP A 50 7.89 -14.63 -1.43
N LEU A 51 8.04 -13.30 -1.55
CA LEU A 51 7.55 -12.59 -2.73
C LEU A 51 8.27 -13.19 -3.94
N SER A 52 7.52 -13.66 -4.92
CA SER A 52 8.16 -14.07 -6.16
C SER A 52 8.82 -12.86 -6.80
N GLU A 53 9.93 -13.07 -7.50
CA GLU A 53 10.66 -11.99 -8.16
C GLU A 53 9.77 -11.24 -9.18
N ALA A 54 8.77 -11.92 -9.75
CA ALA A 54 7.76 -11.32 -10.61
C ALA A 54 6.84 -10.34 -9.85
N GLU A 55 6.37 -10.69 -8.65
CA GLU A 55 5.55 -9.80 -7.82
C GLU A 55 6.35 -8.60 -7.33
N PHE A 56 7.63 -8.80 -6.98
CA PHE A 56 8.51 -7.70 -6.60
C PHE A 56 8.74 -6.73 -7.76
N GLN A 57 8.95 -7.26 -8.97
CA GLN A 57 9.11 -6.47 -10.18
C GLN A 57 7.86 -5.63 -10.47
N GLU A 58 6.67 -6.22 -10.36
CA GLU A 58 5.40 -5.53 -10.60
C GLU A 58 5.15 -4.42 -9.57
N ILE A 59 5.50 -4.65 -8.31
CA ILE A 59 5.45 -3.62 -7.25
C ILE A 59 6.48 -2.53 -7.53
N ALA A 60 7.69 -2.87 -7.94
CA ALA A 60 8.75 -1.89 -8.24
C ALA A 60 8.38 -1.00 -9.43
N GLU A 61 7.74 -1.56 -10.48
CA GLU A 61 7.22 -0.79 -11.62
C GLU A 61 6.14 0.18 -11.17
N GLN A 62 5.16 -0.29 -10.38
CA GLN A 62 4.12 0.58 -9.81
C GLN A 62 4.71 1.70 -8.95
N LEU A 63 5.72 1.39 -8.12
CA LEU A 63 6.39 2.39 -7.29
C LEU A 63 7.21 3.39 -8.12
N THR A 64 7.78 2.97 -9.25
CA THR A 64 8.50 3.84 -10.19
C THR A 64 7.53 4.80 -10.87
N ASP A 65 6.39 4.32 -11.34
CA ASP A 65 5.33 5.14 -11.96
C ASP A 65 4.74 6.16 -10.98
N LEU A 66 4.67 5.77 -9.70
CA LEU A 66 4.26 6.66 -8.61
C LEU A 66 5.39 7.60 -8.13
N GLY A 67 6.61 7.46 -8.66
CA GLY A 67 7.77 8.33 -8.36
C GLY A 67 8.49 8.03 -7.04
N TYR A 68 8.27 6.86 -6.44
CA TYR A 68 8.91 6.42 -5.20
C TYR A 68 10.29 5.83 -5.39
N LEU A 69 10.56 5.27 -6.57
CA LEU A 69 11.85 4.71 -6.95
C LEU A 69 12.44 5.55 -8.09
N ARG A 70 13.76 5.77 -8.06
CA ARG A 70 14.53 6.51 -9.05
C ARG A 70 15.66 5.66 -9.61
#